data_AF-A0A2G4HN30-F1
#
_entry.id   AF-A0A2G4HN30-F1
#
_cell.length_a   1.000
_cell.length_b   1.000
_cell.length_c   1.000
_cell.angle_alpha   90.00
_cell.angle_beta   90.00
_cell.angle_gamma   90.00
#
_symmetry.space_group_name_H-M   'P 1'
#
loop_
_entity.id
_entity.type
_entity.pdbx_description
1 polymer ?
#
loop_
_entity_poly.entity_id
_entity_poly.type
_entity_poly.pdbx_seq_one_letter_code
_entity_poly.pdbx_strand_id
1 'polypeptide(L)'
;MVDLSDQPMTSSHEASPLDASVGPAIQSVLDAMEAAEISPEDALKISLVLLNFVEEHHLLNLEEFLGDEQPDAVSIAVWAADSARLKAARELVEEVLGDDEGDDGDDEEGDSPDDLLQSDG
;
A
#
# COMPACT_ATOMS: atom_id res chain seq x y z
N MET A 1 -55.68 -20.92 23.94
CA MET A 1 -55.35 -20.26 22.66
C MET A 1 -54.22 -19.31 22.99
N VAL A 2 -52.99 -19.75 22.82
CA VAL A 2 -51.78 -18.96 23.11
C VAL A 2 -51.24 -18.51 21.76
N ASP A 3 -51.08 -17.20 21.64
CA ASP A 3 -50.68 -16.47 20.45
C ASP A 3 -49.25 -16.88 20.02
N LEU A 4 -49.13 -17.53 18.86
CA LEU A 4 -47.87 -17.75 18.17
C LEU A 4 -47.72 -16.63 17.13
N SER A 5 -47.06 -15.53 17.48
CA SER A 5 -46.58 -14.56 16.51
C SER A 5 -45.30 -13.92 17.04
N ASP A 6 -44.32 -13.85 16.15
CA ASP A 6 -43.07 -13.10 16.29
C ASP A 6 -42.00 -13.67 17.24
N GLN A 7 -41.25 -14.66 16.75
CA GLN A 7 -39.82 -14.75 17.08
C GLN A 7 -39.03 -14.10 15.95
N PRO A 8 -38.24 -13.04 16.20
CA PRO A 8 -37.28 -12.58 15.22
C PRO A 8 -36.25 -13.69 15.03
N MET A 9 -36.24 -14.30 13.85
CA MET A 9 -35.12 -15.10 13.37
C MET A 9 -33.91 -14.16 13.34
N THR A 10 -33.13 -14.13 14.42
CA THR A 10 -31.80 -13.55 14.41
C THR A 10 -31.00 -14.43 13.46
N SER A 11 -30.97 -14.03 12.19
CA SER A 11 -30.07 -14.61 11.22
C SER A 11 -28.68 -14.32 11.75
N SER A 12 -28.09 -15.30 12.42
CA SER A 12 -26.68 -15.31 12.78
C SER A 12 -25.94 -15.24 11.45
N HIS A 13 -25.66 -14.02 11.02
CA HIS A 13 -24.63 -13.76 10.05
C HIS A 13 -23.36 -14.26 10.73
N GLU A 14 -22.91 -15.44 10.31
CA GLU A 14 -21.66 -16.03 10.69
C GLU A 14 -20.58 -15.07 10.17
N ALA A 15 -20.28 -14.05 10.98
CA ALA A 15 -19.17 -13.15 10.74
C ALA A 15 -17.94 -14.03 10.72
N SER A 16 -17.32 -14.13 9.54
CA SER A 16 -16.06 -14.82 9.37
C SER A 16 -15.10 -14.39 10.49
N PRO A 17 -14.35 -15.30 11.13
CA PRO A 17 -13.47 -14.96 12.25
C PRO A 17 -12.35 -13.98 11.88
N LEU A 18 -12.19 -13.65 10.59
CA LEU A 18 -11.27 -12.65 10.06
C LEU A 18 -11.86 -11.22 10.08
N ASP A 19 -13.18 -11.05 10.20
CA ASP A 19 -13.85 -9.74 10.18
C ASP A 19 -13.81 -9.02 11.55
N ALA A 20 -13.73 -9.79 12.65
CA ALA A 20 -13.88 -9.24 13.99
C ALA A 20 -12.58 -8.69 14.64
N SER A 21 -11.40 -9.06 14.13
CA SER A 21 -10.12 -8.77 14.82
C SER A 21 -9.31 -7.62 14.21
N VAL A 22 -9.61 -7.20 12.99
CA VAL A 22 -8.82 -6.17 12.28
C VAL A 22 -9.33 -4.75 12.58
N GLY A 23 -10.62 -4.62 12.93
CA GLY A 23 -11.28 -3.34 13.22
C GLY A 23 -10.58 -2.46 14.27
N PRO A 24 -10.18 -2.98 15.46
CA PRO A 24 -9.52 -2.17 16.49
C PRO A 24 -8.12 -1.67 16.07
N ALA A 25 -7.37 -2.49 15.35
CA ALA A 25 -6.03 -2.14 14.89
C ALA A 25 -6.08 -1.08 13.79
N ILE A 26 -6.99 -1.25 12.81
CA ILE A 26 -7.22 -0.24 11.77
C ILE A 26 -7.67 1.07 12.40
N GLN A 27 -8.61 1.03 13.36
CA GLN A 27 -9.07 2.25 14.03
C GLN A 27 -7.93 2.97 14.75
N SER A 28 -7.04 2.23 15.42
CA SER A 28 -5.87 2.84 16.05
C SER A 28 -4.92 3.50 15.05
N VAL A 29 -4.82 2.98 13.83
CA VAL A 29 -4.00 3.59 12.76
C VAL A 29 -4.69 4.87 12.25
N LEU A 30 -6.00 4.84 12.04
CA LEU A 30 -6.77 6.01 11.63
C LEU A 30 -6.73 7.13 12.67
N ASP A 31 -6.87 6.80 13.96
CA ASP A 31 -6.77 7.76 15.06
C ASP A 31 -5.36 8.38 15.13
N ALA A 32 -4.32 7.59 14.88
CA ALA A 32 -2.94 8.08 14.83
C ALA A 32 -2.68 8.97 13.61
N MET A 33 -3.26 8.65 12.45
CA MET A 33 -3.19 9.49 11.24
C MET A 33 -3.89 10.83 11.47
N GLU A 34 -5.08 10.82 12.09
CA GLU A 34 -5.81 12.03 12.45
C GLU A 34 -5.00 12.89 13.43
N ALA A 35 -4.46 12.28 14.49
CA ALA A 35 -3.64 12.99 15.48
C ALA A 35 -2.33 13.57 14.90
N ALA A 36 -1.79 12.96 13.84
CA ALA A 36 -0.59 13.41 13.15
C ALA A 36 -0.89 14.39 12.00
N GLU A 37 -2.17 14.68 11.73
CA GLU A 37 -2.62 15.51 10.59
C GLU A 37 -2.11 14.97 9.23
N ILE A 38 -2.04 13.65 9.07
CA ILE A 38 -1.52 12.98 7.88
C ILE A 38 -2.69 12.48 7.02
N SER A 39 -2.64 12.76 5.71
CA SER A 39 -3.63 12.24 4.78
C SER A 39 -3.43 10.73 4.53
N PRO A 40 -4.47 9.98 4.12
CA PRO A 40 -4.31 8.56 3.76
C PRO A 40 -3.25 8.31 2.68
N GLU A 41 -3.14 9.22 1.71
CA GLU A 41 -2.14 9.15 0.65
C GLU A 41 -0.72 9.37 1.20
N ASP A 42 -0.52 10.37 2.07
CA ASP A 42 0.77 10.60 2.71
C ASP A 42 1.18 9.45 3.62
N ALA A 43 0.22 8.83 4.32
CA ALA A 43 0.47 7.63 5.13
C ALA A 43 0.94 6.45 4.26
N LEU A 44 0.39 6.29 3.06
CA LEU A 44 0.84 5.28 2.10
C LEU A 44 2.23 5.62 1.53
N LYS A 45 2.51 6.88 1.21
CA LYS A 45 3.85 7.34 0.78
C LYS A 45 4.90 7.09 1.88
N ILE A 46 4.58 7.40 3.13
CA ILE A 46 5.44 7.09 4.29
C ILE A 46 5.63 5.57 4.41
N SER A 47 4.57 4.79 4.24
CA SER A 47 4.64 3.33 4.27
C SER A 47 5.56 2.77 3.18
N LEU A 48 5.52 3.34 1.96
CA LEU A 48 6.43 2.98 0.87
C LEU A 48 7.89 3.25 1.23
N VAL A 49 8.18 4.44 1.79
CA VAL A 49 9.54 4.79 2.26
C VAL A 49 10.02 3.80 3.33
N LEU A 50 9.17 3.45 4.28
CA LEU A 50 9.49 2.49 5.34
C LEU A 50 9.71 1.07 4.78
N LEU A 51 8.90 0.64 3.81
CA LEU A 51 9.06 -0.66 3.15
C LEU A 51 10.41 -0.74 2.42
N ASN A 52 10.79 0.31 1.69
CA ASN A 52 12.09 0.39 1.02
C ASN A 52 13.25 0.32 2.02
N PHE A 53 13.16 1.06 3.13
CA PHE A 53 14.17 1.00 4.19
C PHE A 53 14.30 -0.41 4.79
N VAL A 54 13.17 -1.07 5.07
CA VAL A 54 13.17 -2.43 5.61
C VAL A 54 13.74 -3.42 4.58
N GLU A 55 13.43 -3.27 3.30
CA GLU A 55 13.99 -4.11 2.23
C GLU A 55 15.52 -3.95 2.13
N GLU A 56 16.03 -2.72 2.15
CA GLU A 56 17.48 -2.46 2.15
C GLU A 56 18.16 -3.09 3.38
N HIS A 57 17.60 -2.87 4.57
CA HIS A 57 18.14 -3.44 5.81
C HIS A 57 18.02 -4.96 5.83
N HIS A 58 16.95 -5.52 5.25
CA HIS A 58 16.82 -6.96 5.03
C HIS A 58 18.00 -7.41 4.17
N LEU A 59 18.19 -6.88 2.97
CA LEU A 59 19.29 -7.26 2.08
C LEU A 59 20.68 -7.16 2.72
N LEU A 60 20.95 -6.12 3.52
CA LEU A 60 22.21 -5.99 4.27
C LEU A 60 22.38 -7.11 5.31
N ASN A 61 21.33 -7.42 6.06
CA ASN A 61 21.35 -8.53 7.01
C ASN A 61 21.47 -9.89 6.31
N LEU A 62 20.96 -10.04 5.08
CA LEU A 62 21.15 -11.24 4.28
C LEU A 62 22.62 -11.44 3.93
N GLU A 63 23.32 -10.37 3.57
CA GLU A 63 24.75 -10.43 3.25
C GLU A 63 25.57 -10.88 4.46
N GLU A 64 25.26 -10.35 5.64
CA GLU A 64 25.85 -10.82 6.91
C GLU A 64 25.53 -12.31 7.16
N PHE A 65 24.26 -12.69 7.02
CA PHE A 65 23.78 -14.04 7.26
C PHE A 65 24.34 -15.09 6.28
N LEU A 66 24.57 -14.71 5.02
CA LEU A 66 25.24 -15.57 4.03
C LEU A 66 26.77 -15.57 4.18
N GLY A 67 27.32 -14.57 4.85
CA GLY A 67 28.73 -14.51 5.26
C GLY A 67 29.06 -15.51 6.37
N ASP A 68 28.07 -15.96 7.14
CA ASP A 68 28.21 -17.06 8.08
C ASP A 68 28.47 -18.39 7.34
N GLU A 69 29.39 -19.20 7.87
CA GLU A 69 29.99 -20.34 7.15
C GLU A 69 29.01 -21.47 6.80
N GLN A 70 27.78 -21.44 7.33
CA GLN A 70 26.67 -22.35 6.97
C GLN A 70 25.32 -21.86 7.54
N PRO A 71 24.56 -21.03 6.80
CA PRO A 71 23.19 -20.71 7.17
C PRO A 71 22.30 -21.96 7.13
N ASP A 72 21.45 -22.16 8.14
CA ASP A 72 20.54 -23.31 8.19
C ASP A 72 19.35 -23.14 7.24
N ALA A 73 18.79 -24.27 6.80
CA ALA A 73 17.70 -24.28 5.81
C ALA A 73 16.40 -23.62 6.29
N VAL A 74 16.13 -23.60 7.60
CA VAL A 74 14.94 -22.95 8.16
C VAL A 74 15.11 -21.44 8.08
N SER A 75 16.27 -20.93 8.48
CA SER A 75 16.58 -19.50 8.41
C SER A 75 16.57 -18.98 6.97
N ILE A 76 17.08 -19.75 5.99
CA ILE A 76 16.96 -19.42 4.56
C ILE A 76 15.48 -19.35 4.11
N ALA A 77 14.66 -20.31 4.56
CA ALA A 77 13.24 -20.34 4.19
C ALA A 77 12.45 -19.17 4.81
N VAL A 78 12.74 -18.83 6.08
CA VAL A 78 12.17 -17.65 6.75
C VAL A 78 12.57 -16.39 5.98
N TRP A 79 13.85 -16.28 5.62
CA TRP A 79 14.37 -15.16 4.87
C TRP A 79 13.65 -14.95 3.53
N ALA A 80 13.52 -16.02 2.75
CA ALA A 80 12.82 -16.00 1.47
C ALA A 80 11.33 -15.64 1.63
N ALA A 81 10.68 -16.14 2.70
CA ALA A 81 9.30 -15.81 3.00
C ALA A 81 9.12 -14.34 3.39
N ASP A 82 10.05 -13.78 4.15
CA ASP A 82 10.05 -12.36 4.53
C ASP A 82 10.30 -11.47 3.31
N SER A 83 11.25 -11.83 2.43
CA SER A 83 11.48 -11.13 1.16
C SER A 83 10.24 -11.14 0.26
N ALA A 84 9.54 -12.27 0.17
CA ALA A 84 8.29 -12.35 -0.60
C ALA A 84 7.18 -11.47 0.00
N ARG A 85 7.08 -11.40 1.33
CA ARG A 85 6.11 -10.55 2.03
C ARG A 85 6.39 -9.06 1.83
N LEU A 86 7.66 -8.65 1.93
CA LEU A 86 8.08 -7.27 1.69
C LEU A 86 7.76 -6.85 0.25
N LYS A 87 8.10 -7.69 -0.72
CA LYS A 87 7.78 -7.44 -2.13
C LYS A 87 6.28 -7.29 -2.37
N ALA A 88 5.47 -8.19 -1.84
CA ALA A 88 4.01 -8.13 -2.00
C ALA A 88 3.40 -6.89 -1.33
N ALA A 89 3.92 -6.49 -0.16
CA ALA A 89 3.49 -5.27 0.52
C ALA A 89 3.84 -4.01 -0.29
N ARG A 90 5.03 -3.97 -0.90
CA ARG A 90 5.45 -2.86 -1.77
C ARG A 90 4.56 -2.73 -2.99
N GLU A 91 4.38 -3.84 -3.72
CA GLU A 91 3.51 -3.88 -4.92
C GLU A 91 2.08 -3.42 -4.60
N LEU A 92 1.53 -3.83 -3.45
CA LEU A 92 0.19 -3.39 -3.01
C LEU A 92 0.13 -1.88 -2.74
N VAL A 93 1.16 -1.32 -2.09
CA VAL A 93 1.20 0.12 -1.79
C VAL A 93 1.37 0.94 -3.06
N GLU A 94 2.25 0.50 -3.98
CA GLU A 94 2.45 1.12 -5.29
C GLU A 94 1.16 1.06 -6.14
N GLU A 95 0.47 -0.08 -6.17
CA GLU A 95 -0.82 -0.22 -6.87
C GLU A 95 -1.87 0.77 -6.35
N VAL A 96 -1.94 0.96 -5.03
CA VAL A 96 -2.93 1.87 -4.41
C VAL A 96 -2.59 3.34 -4.60
N LEU A 97 -1.30 3.69 -4.57
CA LEU A 97 -0.85 5.05 -4.86
C LEU A 97 -0.99 5.39 -6.35
N GLY A 98 -1.15 4.37 -7.20
CA GLY A 98 -1.00 4.48 -8.63
C GLY A 98 0.48 4.58 -9.00
N ASP A 99 0.86 3.97 -10.12
CA ASP A 99 2.04 4.45 -10.84
C ASP A 99 1.73 5.90 -11.20
N ASP A 100 2.19 6.85 -10.37
CA ASP A 100 2.35 8.25 -10.75
C ASP A 100 3.51 8.33 -11.78
N GLU A 101 3.45 7.48 -12.81
CA GLU A 101 4.01 7.79 -14.11
C GLU A 101 3.19 8.98 -14.58
N GLY A 102 3.78 10.16 -14.45
CA GLY A 102 3.17 11.43 -14.76
C GLY A 102 2.23 11.34 -15.96
N ASP A 103 1.00 11.79 -15.72
CA ASP A 103 0.34 12.65 -16.68
C ASP A 103 1.26 13.87 -16.88
N ASP A 104 2.38 13.66 -17.61
CA ASP A 104 3.01 14.71 -18.40
C ASP A 104 1.89 15.15 -19.32
N GLY A 105 1.14 16.15 -18.85
CA GLY A 105 0.26 16.95 -19.68
C GLY A 105 1.11 17.42 -20.84
N ASP A 106 0.99 16.70 -21.95
CA ASP A 106 1.44 17.10 -23.27
C ASP A 106 0.51 18.24 -23.73
N ASP A 107 0.49 19.32 -22.94
CA ASP A 107 0.06 20.64 -23.34
C ASP A 107 1.18 21.23 -24.24
N GLU A 108 1.58 20.52 -25.28
CA GLU A 108 2.14 21.13 -26.47
C GLU A 108 1.00 21.64 -27.38
N GLU A 109 0.10 22.45 -26.82
CA GLU A 109 -0.55 23.52 -27.61
C GLU A 109 0.43 24.69 -27.76
N GLY A 110 1.59 24.40 -28.34
CA GLY A 110 2.41 25.38 -29.03
C GLY A 110 1.79 25.68 -30.39
N ASP A 111 0.55 26.23 -30.38
CA ASP A 111 0.01 26.96 -31.52
C ASP A 111 1.10 27.95 -31.94
N SER A 112 1.71 27.70 -33.10
CA SER A 112 2.68 28.60 -33.68
C SER A 112 1.89 29.61 -34.50
N PRO A 113 1.62 30.83 -34.00
CA PRO A 113 1.28 31.93 -34.87
C PRO A 113 2.57 32.39 -35.55
N ASP A 114 3.11 31.59 -36.46
CA ASP A 114 3.88 32.15 -37.55
C ASP A 114 2.85 32.81 -38.47
N ASP A 115 2.53 34.04 -38.07
CA ASP A 115 1.86 35.10 -38.82
C ASP A 115 2.34 35.06 -40.28
N LEU A 116 1.60 34.27 -41.08
CA LEU A 116 1.10 34.73 -42.35
C LEU A 116 0.65 36.17 -42.15
N LEU A 117 1.37 37.13 -42.75
CA LEU A 117 0.92 38.41 -43.33
C LEU A 117 2.12 39.39 -43.26
N GLN A 118 2.85 39.57 -44.35
CA GLN A 118 2.61 40.61 -45.37
C GLN A 118 3.55 41.82 -45.22
N SER A 119 4.10 42.20 -46.38
CA SER A 119 4.36 43.57 -46.84
C SER A 119 5.24 44.49 -45.99
N ASP A 120 6.42 44.81 -46.50
CA ASP A 120 6.65 46.09 -47.18
C ASP A 120 7.91 45.91 -48.05
N GLY A 121 7.94 46.33 -49.32
CA GLY A 121 7.95 47.74 -49.69
C GLY A 121 9.37 48.09 -50.14
#